data_AF-A0A8H5BVD1-F1
#
_entry.id   AF-A0A8H5BVD1-F1
#
_cell.length_a   1.000
_cell.length_b   1.000
_cell.length_c   1.000
_cell.angle_alpha   90.00
_cell.angle_beta   90.00
_cell.angle_gamma   90.00
#
_symmetry.space_group_name_H-M   'P 1'
#
loop_
_entity.id
_entity.type
_entity.pdbx_description
1 polymer ?
#
loop_
_entity_poly.entity_id
_entity_poly.type
_entity_poly.pdbx_seq_one_letter_code
_entity_poly.pdbx_strand_id
1 'polypeptide(L)'
;MTELQIEQTLRYGFSLLGEDGQALQPMVKVADGLLSGRYSHPENTASLPPSHTSADRLQHERPAPVFQKGVRPMGFKRLVGKGHEEFVTMRQQDSEEFFTWLISVIGRDLKKYAGAGEVRAEDSTGVFSYALEQRLMCGECKRVRYRRDEMDVVSVGVPANVKPKRDAMKVAGEGEGECEEVELTSCLEGVAGY
;
A
#
# COMPACT_ATOMS: atom_id res chain seq x y z
N MET A 1 3.06 11.25 -28.03
CA MET A 1 3.08 10.18 -27.00
C MET A 1 1.77 10.07 -26.22
N THR A 2 1.03 11.16 -26.02
CA THR A 2 -0.30 11.17 -25.37
C THR A 2 -1.39 10.46 -26.18
N GLU A 3 -1.35 10.57 -27.52
CA GLU A 3 -2.34 9.96 -28.44
C GLU A 3 -2.33 8.43 -28.41
N LEU A 4 -1.14 7.81 -28.41
CA LEU A 4 -0.98 6.35 -28.32
C LEU A 4 -1.48 5.78 -26.98
N GLN A 5 -1.45 6.57 -25.91
CA GLN A 5 -1.99 6.17 -24.60
C GLN A 5 -3.52 6.24 -24.56
N ILE A 6 -4.13 7.13 -25.34
CA ILE A 6 -5.59 7.22 -25.49
C ILE A 6 -6.10 6.00 -26.26
N GLU A 7 -5.46 5.63 -27.37
CA GLU A 7 -5.90 4.47 -28.19
C GLU A 7 -5.78 3.12 -27.45
N GLN A 8 -4.74 2.92 -26.63
CA GLN A 8 -4.64 1.70 -25.81
C GLN A 8 -5.70 1.63 -24.71
N THR A 9 -6.21 2.77 -24.26
CA THR A 9 -7.30 2.87 -23.29
C THR A 9 -8.65 2.55 -23.94
N LEU A 10 -8.82 2.85 -25.24
CA LEU A 10 -10.05 2.58 -26.00
C LEU A 10 -10.20 1.12 -26.43
N ARG A 11 -9.11 0.38 -26.67
CA ARG A 11 -9.17 -1.05 -27.03
C ARG A 11 -9.72 -1.96 -25.92
N TYR A 12 -9.60 -1.56 -24.67
CA TYR A 12 -10.23 -2.22 -23.52
C TYR A 12 -11.32 -1.31 -22.99
N GLY A 13 -12.42 -1.19 -23.74
CA GLY A 13 -13.57 -0.36 -23.40
C GLY A 13 -14.02 -0.62 -21.96
N PHE A 14 -13.78 0.36 -21.09
CA PHE A 14 -14.28 0.37 -19.72
C PHE A 14 -14.79 1.78 -19.43
N SER A 15 -15.95 2.07 -20.02
CA SER A 15 -16.77 3.22 -19.67
C SER A 15 -17.72 2.76 -18.56
N LEU A 16 -17.53 3.26 -17.34
CA LEU A 16 -18.52 3.17 -16.26
C LEU A 16 -18.74 4.58 -15.72
N LEU A 17 -19.33 5.44 -16.56
CA LEU A 17 -19.94 6.68 -16.13
C LEU A 17 -21.12 6.34 -15.21
N GLY A 18 -21.13 6.87 -14.00
CA GLY A 18 -22.38 7.04 -13.24
C GLY A 18 -23.26 8.06 -13.98
N GLU A 19 -24.56 8.00 -13.78
CA GLU A 19 -25.58 8.77 -14.52
C GLU A 19 -25.44 10.31 -14.37
N ASP A 20 -24.55 10.74 -13.49
CA ASP A 20 -24.27 12.10 -13.03
C ASP A 20 -22.85 12.60 -13.42
N GLY A 21 -22.06 11.79 -14.14
CA GLY A 21 -20.84 12.26 -14.82
C GLY A 21 -19.65 12.65 -13.93
N GLN A 22 -19.68 12.37 -12.62
CA GLN A 22 -18.54 12.59 -11.71
C GLN A 22 -17.99 11.29 -11.10
N ALA A 23 -16.67 11.27 -10.89
CA ALA A 23 -15.88 10.04 -10.83
C ALA A 23 -15.37 9.66 -9.44
N LEU A 24 -15.87 8.53 -8.92
CA LEU A 24 -15.13 7.56 -8.09
C LEU A 24 -14.45 6.45 -8.92
N GLN A 25 -14.48 6.61 -10.25
CA GLN A 25 -14.10 5.60 -11.25
C GLN A 25 -12.72 4.96 -11.09
N PRO A 26 -11.64 5.67 -10.69
CA PRO A 26 -10.32 5.05 -10.68
C PRO A 26 -10.14 3.98 -9.60
N MET A 27 -10.73 4.16 -8.41
CA MET A 27 -10.66 3.17 -7.33
C MET A 27 -11.47 1.93 -7.67
N VAL A 28 -12.71 2.12 -8.14
CA VAL A 28 -13.59 1.03 -8.57
C VAL A 28 -12.97 0.25 -9.73
N LYS A 29 -12.33 0.94 -10.69
CA LYS A 29 -11.62 0.31 -11.80
C LYS A 29 -10.46 -0.58 -11.35
N VAL A 30 -9.70 -0.14 -10.34
CA VAL A 30 -8.62 -0.97 -9.77
C VAL A 30 -9.21 -2.16 -9.04
N ALA A 31 -10.24 -1.97 -8.21
CA ALA A 31 -10.92 -3.04 -7.50
C ALA A 31 -11.48 -4.09 -8.47
N ASP A 32 -12.21 -3.67 -9.50
CA ASP A 32 -12.72 -4.57 -10.54
C ASP A 32 -11.59 -5.25 -11.32
N GLY A 33 -10.51 -4.53 -11.66
CA GLY A 33 -9.33 -5.13 -12.30
C GLY A 33 -8.69 -6.24 -11.48
N LEU A 34 -8.66 -6.10 -10.15
CA LEU A 34 -8.11 -7.08 -9.22
C LEU A 34 -9.07 -8.25 -8.97
N LEU A 35 -10.37 -7.99 -8.86
CA LEU A 35 -11.38 -8.98 -8.48
C LEU A 35 -11.99 -9.74 -9.68
N SER A 36 -11.96 -9.16 -10.89
CA SER A 36 -12.63 -9.73 -12.07
C SER A 36 -11.92 -10.93 -12.70
N GLY A 37 -10.67 -11.23 -12.32
CA GLY A 37 -9.88 -12.33 -12.92
C GLY A 37 -9.39 -12.07 -14.36
N ARG A 38 -9.75 -10.94 -14.98
CA ARG A 38 -9.35 -10.62 -16.36
C ARG A 38 -7.82 -10.49 -16.55
N TYR A 39 -7.11 -10.19 -15.49
CA TYR A 39 -5.65 -9.96 -15.50
C TYR A 39 -4.85 -11.10 -14.84
N SER A 40 -5.50 -12.14 -14.31
CA SER A 40 -4.85 -13.26 -13.60
C SER A 40 -4.36 -14.38 -14.53
N HIS A 41 -4.30 -14.14 -15.84
CA HIS A 41 -3.86 -15.11 -16.83
C HIS A 41 -2.44 -14.80 -17.32
N PRO A 42 -1.60 -15.82 -17.57
CA PRO A 42 -0.27 -15.64 -18.14
C PRO A 42 -0.38 -14.94 -19.50
N GLU A 43 0.57 -14.06 -19.79
CA GLU A 43 0.58 -13.33 -21.05
C GLU A 43 0.69 -14.30 -22.25
N ASN A 44 -0.17 -14.12 -23.24
CA ASN A 44 -0.15 -14.96 -24.43
C ASN A 44 1.05 -14.59 -25.32
N THR A 45 2.17 -15.27 -25.09
CA THR A 45 3.43 -15.10 -25.84
C THR A 45 3.29 -15.43 -27.33
N ALA A 46 2.22 -16.08 -27.77
CA ALA A 46 1.95 -16.34 -29.18
C ALA A 46 1.58 -15.08 -30.00
N SER A 47 1.26 -13.96 -29.32
CA SER A 47 0.85 -12.70 -29.95
C SER A 47 1.95 -11.63 -30.01
N LEU A 48 3.11 -11.88 -29.41
CA LEU A 48 4.26 -11.00 -29.49
C LEU A 48 4.98 -11.22 -30.83
N PRO A 49 5.29 -10.17 -31.61
CA PRO A 49 6.28 -10.31 -32.68
C PRO A 49 7.58 -10.83 -32.06
N PRO A 50 8.40 -11.61 -32.79
CA PRO A 50 9.68 -12.10 -32.27
C PRO A 50 10.58 -10.89 -31.98
N SER A 51 10.53 -10.36 -30.75
CA SER A 51 11.38 -9.27 -30.34
C SER A 51 12.77 -9.83 -30.16
N HIS A 52 13.70 -9.21 -30.88
CA HIS A 52 15.14 -9.45 -30.89
C HIS A 52 15.71 -9.70 -29.49
N THR A 53 15.95 -10.96 -29.16
CA THR A 53 17.16 -11.48 -28.50
C THR A 53 17.12 -13.01 -28.53
N SER A 54 17.13 -13.58 -29.74
CA SER A 54 17.52 -14.97 -29.96
C SER A 54 19.02 -15.22 -29.75
N ALA A 55 19.75 -14.27 -29.13
CA ALA A 55 21.20 -14.30 -28.97
C ALA A 55 21.68 -14.40 -27.51
N ASP A 56 20.78 -14.46 -26.52
CA ASP A 56 21.16 -14.66 -25.11
C ASP A 56 20.38 -15.82 -24.48
N ARG A 57 20.36 -16.97 -25.17
CA ARG A 57 20.00 -18.26 -24.57
C ARG A 57 21.21 -18.81 -23.81
N LEU A 58 21.69 -18.08 -22.80
CA LEU A 58 22.64 -18.61 -21.84
C LEU A 58 21.92 -19.61 -20.91
N GLN A 59 21.93 -20.88 -21.33
CA GLN A 59 22.05 -22.07 -20.49
C GLN A 59 21.34 -22.07 -19.12
N HIS A 60 20.05 -21.78 -19.07
CA HIS A 60 19.22 -22.14 -17.91
C HIS A 60 18.16 -23.15 -18.37
N GLU A 61 18.17 -24.34 -17.78
CA GLU A 61 17.24 -25.47 -18.07
C GLU A 61 15.78 -25.19 -17.68
N ARG A 62 15.43 -23.98 -17.22
CA ARG A 62 14.05 -23.58 -16.91
C ARG A 62 13.50 -22.65 -17.98
N PRO A 63 12.31 -22.93 -18.55
CA PRO A 63 11.63 -21.96 -19.39
C PRO A 63 11.43 -20.66 -18.60
N ALA A 64 11.73 -19.52 -19.23
CA ALA A 64 11.56 -18.21 -18.61
C ALA A 64 10.11 -18.09 -18.08
N PRO A 65 9.90 -17.59 -16.84
CA PRO A 65 8.57 -17.45 -16.28
C PRO A 65 7.74 -16.51 -17.16
N VAL A 66 6.56 -16.98 -17.61
CA VAL A 66 5.61 -16.15 -18.33
C VAL A 66 4.87 -15.29 -17.31
N PHE A 67 5.13 -13.99 -17.35
CA PHE A 67 4.47 -13.03 -16.45
C PHE A 67 3.05 -12.72 -16.91
N GLN A 68 2.22 -12.24 -15.98
CA GLN A 68 0.90 -11.69 -16.29
C GLN A 68 1.06 -10.24 -16.78
N LYS A 69 0.19 -9.78 -17.68
CA LYS A 69 0.18 -8.39 -18.16
C LYS A 69 -0.08 -7.37 -17.03
N GLY A 70 -0.83 -7.78 -16.00
CA GLY A 70 -1.12 -6.99 -14.81
C GLY A 70 -2.06 -5.79 -15.04
N VAL A 71 -2.48 -5.16 -13.94
CA VAL A 71 -3.28 -3.93 -13.94
C VAL A 71 -2.35 -2.72 -13.89
N ARG A 72 -2.61 -1.69 -14.70
CA ARG A 72 -1.86 -0.42 -14.69
C ARG A 72 -2.69 0.70 -14.06
N PRO A 73 -2.52 1.00 -12.75
CA PRO A 73 -3.40 1.91 -12.01
C PRO A 73 -3.04 3.41 -12.20
N MET A 74 -2.79 3.87 -13.43
CA MET A 74 -2.36 5.25 -13.69
C MET A 74 -3.39 6.31 -13.25
N GLY A 75 -4.68 6.03 -13.46
CA GLY A 75 -5.76 6.91 -13.03
C GLY A 75 -5.87 6.97 -11.50
N PHE A 76 -5.71 5.82 -10.83
CA PHE A 76 -5.72 5.73 -9.37
C PHE A 76 -4.54 6.50 -8.76
N LYS A 77 -3.32 6.31 -9.29
CA LYS A 77 -2.15 7.08 -8.85
C LYS A 77 -2.39 8.59 -8.94
N ARG A 78 -2.94 9.06 -10.06
CA ARG A 78 -3.26 10.49 -10.24
C ARG A 78 -4.30 10.99 -9.24
N LEU A 79 -5.31 10.19 -8.95
CA LEU A 79 -6.37 10.52 -7.99
C LEU A 79 -5.80 10.65 -6.58
N VAL A 80 -5.09 9.63 -6.10
CA VAL A 80 -4.54 9.59 -4.74
C VAL A 80 -3.40 10.59 -4.55
N GLY A 81 -2.56 10.79 -5.56
CA GLY A 81 -1.49 11.79 -5.50
C GLY A 81 -1.99 13.24 -5.54
N LYS A 82 -3.26 13.50 -5.87
CA LYS A 82 -3.76 14.88 -5.99
C LYS A 82 -3.73 15.58 -4.62
N GLY A 83 -2.81 16.54 -4.48
CA GLY A 83 -2.67 17.35 -3.26
C GLY A 83 -1.68 16.80 -2.23
N HIS A 84 -0.87 15.80 -2.59
CA HIS A 84 0.21 15.29 -1.74
C HIS A 84 1.55 15.36 -2.47
N GLU A 85 2.50 16.12 -1.95
CA GLU A 85 3.75 16.41 -2.67
C GLU A 85 4.58 15.14 -2.92
N GLU A 86 4.59 14.20 -1.97
CA GLU A 86 5.37 12.96 -2.11
C GLU A 86 4.74 11.97 -3.10
N PHE A 87 3.43 11.71 -3.01
CA PHE A 87 2.72 10.72 -3.84
C PHE A 87 2.47 11.15 -5.29
N VAL A 88 2.65 12.44 -5.63
CA VAL A 88 2.72 12.89 -7.03
C VAL A 88 3.99 12.36 -7.70
N THR A 89 5.07 12.21 -6.94
CA THR A 89 6.37 11.82 -7.48
C THR A 89 6.40 10.34 -7.92
N MET A 90 7.46 9.97 -8.64
CA MET A 90 7.75 8.58 -9.03
C MET A 90 8.83 7.95 -8.12
N ARG A 91 9.09 8.53 -6.94
CA ARG A 91 10.09 8.02 -6.00
C ARG A 91 9.55 6.82 -5.21
N GLN A 92 10.44 6.12 -4.51
CA GLN A 92 10.06 5.13 -3.50
C GLN A 92 9.41 5.86 -2.32
N GLN A 93 8.36 5.28 -1.75
CA GLN A 93 7.52 5.90 -0.73
C GLN A 93 7.30 4.93 0.42
N ASP A 94 7.00 5.48 1.59
CA ASP A 94 6.62 4.69 2.75
C ASP A 94 5.20 4.11 2.61
N SER A 95 5.03 2.84 2.97
CA SER A 95 3.76 2.13 2.84
C SER A 95 2.74 2.52 3.92
N GLU A 96 3.20 2.83 5.13
CA GLU A 96 2.36 3.26 6.26
C GLU A 96 1.80 4.65 5.98
N GLU A 97 2.66 5.58 5.54
CA GLU A 97 2.23 6.92 5.13
C GLU A 97 1.20 6.85 3.99
N PHE A 98 1.46 6.03 2.98
CA PHE A 98 0.54 5.83 1.87
C PHE A 98 -0.81 5.28 2.33
N PHE A 99 -0.82 4.33 3.26
CA PHE A 99 -2.04 3.73 3.80
C PHE A 99 -2.87 4.75 4.59
N THR A 100 -2.25 5.47 5.52
CA THR A 100 -2.91 6.51 6.33
C THR A 100 -3.46 7.63 5.45
N TRP A 101 -2.71 8.02 4.40
CA TRP A 101 -3.18 8.96 3.40
C TRP A 101 -4.38 8.42 2.61
N LEU A 102 -4.34 7.17 2.18
CA LEU A 102 -5.41 6.54 1.41
C LEU A 102 -6.72 6.49 2.21
N ILE A 103 -6.67 6.10 3.49
CA ILE A 103 -7.83 6.15 4.41
C ILE A 103 -8.39 7.58 4.46
N SER A 104 -7.52 8.57 4.63
CA SER A 104 -7.92 9.98 4.70
C SER A 104 -8.54 10.50 3.38
N VAL A 105 -8.09 10.00 2.23
CA VAL A 105 -8.71 10.31 0.92
C VAL A 105 -10.12 9.73 0.84
N ILE A 106 -10.29 8.46 1.20
CA ILE A 106 -11.59 7.76 1.16
C ILE A 106 -12.57 8.44 2.11
N GLY A 107 -12.16 8.72 3.36
CA GLY A 107 -13.02 9.37 4.36
C GLY A 107 -13.46 10.79 3.96
N ARG A 108 -12.59 11.56 3.29
CA ARG A 108 -12.95 12.89 2.74
C ARG A 108 -13.97 12.79 1.61
N ASP A 109 -13.78 11.83 0.72
CA ASP A 109 -14.66 11.61 -0.42
C ASP A 109 -16.05 11.15 0.05
N LEU A 110 -16.10 10.23 1.01
CA LEU A 110 -17.33 9.78 1.65
C LEU A 110 -18.13 10.94 2.26
N LYS A 111 -17.48 11.82 3.03
CA LYS A 111 -18.11 13.00 3.64
C LYS A 111 -18.66 13.98 2.58
N LYS A 112 -17.96 14.11 1.46
CA LYS A 112 -18.39 14.98 0.35
C LYS A 112 -19.69 14.49 -0.28
N TYR A 113 -19.84 13.18 -0.49
CA TYR A 113 -21.05 12.61 -1.11
C TYR A 113 -22.17 12.29 -0.10
N ALA A 114 -21.86 12.14 1.19
CA ALA A 114 -22.86 11.95 2.25
C ALA A 114 -23.84 13.14 2.38
N GLY A 115 -23.43 14.34 1.98
CA GLY A 115 -24.29 15.54 1.96
C GLY A 115 -25.21 15.64 0.73
N ALA A 116 -25.06 14.78 -0.28
CA ALA A 116 -25.77 14.85 -1.57
C ALA A 116 -27.05 14.01 -1.62
N GLY A 117 -27.46 13.37 -0.52
CA GLY A 117 -28.87 13.05 -0.27
C GLY A 117 -29.42 11.71 -0.77
N GLU A 118 -28.65 10.78 -1.35
CA GLU A 118 -29.26 9.57 -1.95
C GLU A 118 -28.70 8.21 -1.52
N VAL A 119 -27.48 8.13 -0.96
CA VAL A 119 -26.94 6.85 -0.47
C VAL A 119 -26.19 7.07 0.84
N ARG A 120 -26.65 6.41 1.91
CA ARG A 120 -25.86 6.27 3.15
C ARG A 120 -24.72 5.29 2.86
N ALA A 121 -23.70 5.76 2.18
CA ALA A 121 -22.48 4.99 2.03
C ALA A 121 -21.88 4.80 3.43
N GLU A 122 -21.86 3.57 3.91
CA GLU A 122 -21.24 3.22 5.18
C GLU A 122 -19.73 3.45 5.09
N ASP A 123 -19.15 3.97 6.17
CA ASP A 123 -17.72 4.23 6.22
C ASP A 123 -16.94 2.92 6.29
N SER A 124 -16.47 2.46 5.13
CA SER A 124 -15.67 1.25 5.00
C SER A 124 -14.29 1.39 5.65
N THR A 125 -13.83 2.60 5.94
CA THR A 125 -12.53 2.82 6.60
C THR A 125 -12.60 2.59 8.12
N GLY A 126 -13.80 2.59 8.70
CA GLY A 126 -14.02 2.32 10.13
C GLY A 126 -13.56 0.93 10.58
N VAL A 127 -13.34 -0.01 9.66
CA VAL A 127 -12.78 -1.35 9.98
C VAL A 127 -11.35 -1.28 10.53
N PHE A 128 -10.60 -0.23 10.19
CA PHE A 128 -9.22 -0.05 10.65
C PHE A 128 -9.11 0.79 11.92
N SER A 129 -10.17 1.48 12.30
CA SER A 129 -10.14 2.42 13.41
C SER A 129 -10.34 1.74 14.76
N TYR A 130 -9.50 2.10 15.72
CA TYR A 130 -9.57 1.61 17.10
C TYR A 130 -9.25 2.73 18.10
N ALA A 131 -9.63 2.54 19.36
CA ALA A 131 -9.34 3.50 20.43
C ALA A 131 -8.18 2.99 21.31
N LEU A 132 -7.11 3.77 21.39
CA LEU A 132 -6.02 3.57 22.34
C LEU A 132 -6.37 4.22 23.68
N GLU A 133 -6.52 3.41 24.73
CA GLU A 133 -6.71 3.91 26.09
C GLU A 133 -5.36 4.06 26.80
N GLN A 134 -4.99 5.31 27.11
CA GLN A 134 -3.80 5.65 27.86
C GLN A 134 -4.16 5.87 29.33
N ARG A 135 -3.43 5.19 30.23
CA ARG A 135 -3.59 5.31 31.68
C ARG A 135 -2.38 5.97 32.32
N LEU A 136 -2.55 7.18 32.82
CA LEU A 136 -1.53 7.91 33.56
C LEU A 136 -1.76 7.76 35.07
N MET A 137 -0.79 7.21 35.80
CA MET A 137 -0.82 7.13 37.27
C MET A 137 0.19 8.09 37.89
N CYS A 138 -0.24 8.88 38.87
CA CYS A 138 0.68 9.65 39.71
C CYS A 138 1.43 8.71 40.67
N GLY A 139 2.77 8.76 40.67
CA GLY A 139 3.60 7.89 41.52
C GLY A 139 3.44 8.10 43.03
N GLU A 140 3.09 9.32 43.46
CA GLU A 140 2.96 9.65 44.90
C GLU A 140 1.55 9.36 45.43
N CYS A 141 0.51 9.93 44.80
CA CYS A 141 -0.86 9.82 45.30
C CYS A 141 -1.67 8.65 44.71
N LYS A 142 -1.08 7.87 43.80
CA LYS A 142 -1.69 6.71 43.12
C LYS A 142 -3.00 7.00 42.38
N ARG A 143 -3.38 8.27 42.21
CA ARG A 143 -4.52 8.66 41.38
C ARG A 143 -4.21 8.42 39.92
N VAL A 144 -5.24 8.00 39.18
CA VAL A 144 -5.15 7.63 37.78
C VAL A 144 -6.02 8.54 36.92
N ARG A 145 -5.54 8.86 35.72
CA ARG A 145 -6.28 9.55 34.67
C ARG A 145 -6.26 8.68 33.42
N TYR A 146 -7.43 8.47 32.84
CA TYR A 146 -7.59 7.78 31.56
C TYR A 146 -7.81 8.80 30.44
N ARG A 147 -7.21 8.53 29.30
CA ARG A 147 -7.39 9.27 28.04
C ARG A 147 -7.62 8.23 26.93
N ARG A 148 -8.55 8.50 26.03
CA ARG A 148 -8.79 7.66 24.84
C ARG A 148 -8.48 8.49 23.60
N ASP A 149 -7.64 7.94 22.72
CA ASP A 149 -7.29 8.54 21.44
C ASP A 149 -7.68 7.56 20.33
N GLU A 150 -8.30 8.05 19.25
CA GLU A 150 -8.62 7.24 18.07
C GLU A 150 -7.38 7.10 17.19
N MET A 151 -7.10 5.89 16.72
CA MET A 151 -5.93 5.54 15.92
C MET A 151 -6.31 4.51 14.84
N ASP A 152 -5.60 4.54 13.71
CA ASP A 152 -5.79 3.59 12.61
C ASP A 152 -4.54 2.70 12.35
N VAL A 153 -3.41 3.05 12.97
CA VAL A 153 -2.11 2.38 12.83
C VAL A 153 -1.49 2.19 14.20
N VAL A 154 -0.84 1.04 14.43
CA VAL A 154 -0.05 0.76 15.63
C VAL A 154 1.40 0.47 15.21
N SER A 155 2.35 1.22 15.76
CA SER A 155 3.77 1.00 15.52
C SER A 155 4.34 0.06 16.60
N VAL A 156 4.94 -1.04 16.15
CA VAL A 156 5.62 -2.00 17.04
C VAL A 156 7.12 -1.75 16.98
N GLY A 157 7.72 -1.43 18.12
CA GLY A 157 9.18 -1.26 18.22
C GLY A 157 9.89 -2.60 18.13
N VAL A 158 10.79 -2.77 17.17
CA VAL A 158 11.60 -3.99 17.01
C VAL A 158 13.03 -3.70 17.45
N PRO A 159 13.61 -4.48 18.39
CA PRO A 159 14.99 -4.31 18.81
C PRO A 159 15.95 -4.71 17.68
N ALA A 160 16.78 -3.77 17.23
CA ALA A 160 17.76 -3.97 16.16
C ALA A 160 19.08 -4.53 16.72
N ASN A 161 19.04 -5.74 17.27
CA ASN A 161 20.25 -6.41 17.75
C ASN A 161 21.04 -6.96 16.56
N VAL A 162 22.23 -6.43 16.31
CA VAL A 162 23.11 -6.90 15.22
C VAL A 162 23.98 -8.05 15.74
N LYS A 163 23.98 -9.19 15.04
CA LYS A 163 24.87 -10.31 15.41
C LYS A 163 26.33 -9.85 15.37
N PRO A 164 27.13 -10.07 16.43
CA PRO A 164 28.55 -9.78 16.37
C PRO A 164 29.22 -10.70 15.33
N LYS A 165 29.85 -10.12 14.30
CA LYS A 165 30.71 -10.87 13.36
C LYS A 165 31.84 -11.50 14.17
N ARG A 166 32.03 -12.83 14.04
CA ARG A 166 32.97 -13.60 14.87
C ARG A 166 34.45 -13.22 14.71
N ASP A 167 34.83 -12.46 13.68
CA ASP A 167 36.20 -11.97 13.50
C ASP A 167 36.24 -10.58 12.83
N ALA A 168 36.11 -9.50 13.61
CA ALA A 168 36.60 -8.18 13.17
C ALA A 168 36.78 -7.21 14.34
N MET A 169 38.05 -6.94 14.66
CA MET A 169 38.50 -5.79 15.43
C MET A 169 37.97 -4.50 14.79
N LYS A 170 37.12 -3.77 15.53
CA LYS A 170 36.81 -2.32 15.46
C LYS A 170 36.94 -1.63 14.08
N VAL A 171 35.80 -1.35 13.45
CA VAL A 171 35.57 -0.05 12.78
C VAL A 171 34.13 0.37 13.07
N ALA A 172 33.96 1.55 13.66
CA ALA A 172 32.67 2.20 13.82
C ALA A 172 32.22 2.70 12.43
N GLY A 173 31.35 1.93 11.78
CA GLY A 173 30.69 2.27 10.54
C GLY A 173 29.42 1.44 10.48
N GLU A 174 28.31 2.07 10.07
CA GLU A 174 26.97 1.48 9.95
C GLU A 174 27.06 0.07 9.37
N GLY A 175 26.94 -0.91 10.27
CA GLY A 175 27.30 -2.29 9.96
C GLY A 175 26.15 -2.96 9.25
N GLU A 176 26.36 -3.27 7.97
CA GLU A 176 25.73 -4.41 7.28
C GLU A 176 26.04 -5.70 8.07
N GLY A 177 25.25 -5.91 9.11
CA GLY A 177 25.24 -7.11 9.92
C GLY A 177 23.83 -7.67 9.90
N GLU A 178 23.72 -8.99 9.84
CA GLU A 178 22.44 -9.67 9.92
C GLU A 178 21.82 -9.36 11.29
N CYS A 179 20.61 -8.81 11.26
CA CYS A 179 19.82 -8.60 12.47
C CYS A 179 19.49 -9.97 13.09
N GLU A 180 19.48 -10.01 14.41
CA GLU A 180 19.04 -11.18 15.14
C GLU A 180 17.55 -11.44 14.90
N GLU A 181 17.15 -12.71 14.93
CA GLU A 181 15.75 -13.07 14.91
C GLU A 181 15.12 -12.68 16.25
N VAL A 182 14.00 -11.96 16.21
CA VAL A 182 13.29 -11.49 17.41
C VAL A 182 11.93 -12.15 17.48
N GLU A 183 11.54 -12.57 18.68
CA GLU A 183 10.21 -13.12 18.91
C GLU A 183 9.14 -12.02 18.85
N LEU A 184 8.11 -12.22 18.02
CA LEU A 184 7.03 -11.24 17.84
C LEU A 184 6.29 -10.92 19.15
N THR A 185 6.10 -11.92 20.01
CA THR A 185 5.45 -11.78 21.32
C THR A 185 6.17 -10.76 22.19
N SER A 186 7.51 -10.81 22.26
CA SER A 186 8.33 -9.86 23.01
C SER A 186 8.16 -8.42 22.50
N CYS A 187 8.06 -8.23 21.18
CA CYS A 187 7.79 -6.92 20.61
C CYS A 187 6.38 -6.40 20.96
N LEU A 188 5.38 -7.29 21.02
CA LEU A 188 4.00 -6.94 21.34
C LEU A 188 3.78 -6.60 22.82
N GLU A 189 4.54 -7.23 23.72
CA GLU A 189 4.51 -6.92 25.17
C GLU A 189 4.81 -5.44 25.42
N GLY A 190 5.78 -4.88 24.71
CA GLY A 190 6.14 -3.46 24.80
C GLY A 190 5.01 -2.50 24.38
N VAL A 191 4.09 -2.95 23.53
CA VAL A 191 2.93 -2.16 23.08
C VAL A 191 1.72 -2.37 23.99
N ALA A 192 1.49 -3.60 24.44
CA ALA A 192 0.35 -3.97 25.27
C ALA A 192 0.53 -3.64 26.76
N GLY A 193 1.75 -3.32 27.20
CA GLY A 193 2.04 -2.91 28.58
C GLY A 193 1.92 -4.03 29.61
N TYR A 194 2.21 -5.27 29.19
CA TYR A 194 2.30 -6.45 30.07
C TYR A 194 3.69 -6.61 30.68
#